data_AF-A0AAW0EIU5-F1
#
_entry.id   AF-A0AAW0EIU5-F1
#
_cell.length_a   1.000
_cell.length_b   1.000
_cell.length_c   1.000
_cell.angle_alpha   90.00
_cell.angle_beta   90.00
_cell.angle_gamma   90.00
#
_symmetry.space_group_name_H-M   'P 1'
#
loop_
_entity.id
_entity.type
_entity.pdbx_description
1 polymer ?
#
loop_
_entity_poly.entity_id
_entity_poly.type
_entity_poly.pdbx_seq_one_letter_code
_entity_poly.pdbx_strand_id
1 'polypeptide(L)'
;MWNTRLWSCSRSGPDCIIETDAALAYLDSWRCKVLRENTVAPILDVLLEPDGPGAGIGQHLANNLLFEAALHPDMPSVCLCRDDALYSELRALIPRFMAKFVDPVYFQGCDSIPNTKNPFSFNSLADNNFCATYVRVYRKNKVRVSADLYNLYQSHGLLDPSHVVGEWHSLYI
;
A
#
# COMPACT_ATOMS: atom_id res chain seq x y z
N MET A 1 -39.09 -9.49 6.55
CA MET A 1 -38.53 -8.32 5.86
C MET A 1 -37.12 -8.67 5.42
N TRP A 2 -36.86 -8.75 4.11
CA TRP A 2 -35.51 -8.97 3.59
C TRP A 2 -34.71 -7.68 3.76
N ASN A 3 -33.50 -7.78 4.31
CA ASN A 3 -32.65 -6.63 4.56
C ASN A 3 -32.12 -6.08 3.21
N THR A 4 -32.71 -4.98 2.74
CA THR A 4 -32.33 -4.30 1.49
C THR A 4 -30.93 -3.67 1.53
N ARG A 5 -30.26 -3.67 2.69
CA ARG A 5 -28.86 -3.17 2.83
C ARG A 5 -27.81 -4.07 2.21
N LEU A 6 -28.13 -5.34 1.92
CA LEU A 6 -27.19 -6.24 1.22
C LEU A 6 -26.90 -5.77 -0.22
N TRP A 7 -27.86 -5.06 -0.83
CA TRP A 7 -27.79 -4.58 -2.21
C TRP A 7 -27.79 -3.04 -2.31
N SER A 8 -27.69 -2.34 -1.19
CA SER A 8 -27.51 -0.89 -1.24
C SER A 8 -26.12 -0.57 -1.79
N CYS A 9 -26.04 0.39 -2.72
CA CYS A 9 -24.75 0.90 -3.23
C CYS A 9 -23.83 1.15 -2.04
N SER A 10 -22.73 0.40 -1.95
CA SER A 10 -21.76 0.60 -0.89
C SER A 10 -21.20 2.02 -0.99
N ARG A 11 -20.94 2.66 0.15
CA ARG A 11 -20.26 3.96 0.18
C ARG A 11 -18.80 3.89 -0.30
N SER A 12 -18.35 2.73 -0.73
CA SER A 12 -16.99 2.49 -1.18
C SER A 12 -16.72 3.23 -2.49
N GLY A 13 -15.52 3.80 -2.60
CA GLY A 13 -15.00 4.30 -3.87
C GLY A 13 -14.78 3.18 -4.90
N PRO A 14 -14.39 3.53 -6.14
CA PRO A 14 -14.11 2.57 -7.21
C PRO A 14 -12.96 1.62 -6.85
N ASP A 15 -13.07 0.35 -7.27
CA ASP A 15 -12.06 -0.67 -7.01
C ASP A 15 -10.78 -0.45 -7.85
N CYS A 16 -9.61 -0.46 -7.21
CA CYS A 16 -8.33 -0.21 -7.89
C CYS A 16 -7.85 -1.33 -8.82
N ILE A 17 -8.50 -2.50 -8.84
CA ILE A 17 -8.19 -3.63 -9.72
C ILE A 17 -9.19 -3.66 -10.88
N ILE A 18 -10.48 -3.74 -10.58
CA ILE A 18 -11.56 -3.93 -11.57
C ILE A 18 -11.92 -2.62 -12.26
N GLU A 19 -11.92 -1.51 -11.52
CA GLU A 19 -12.35 -0.18 -11.97
C GLU A 19 -11.17 0.80 -12.01
N THR A 20 -9.99 0.32 -12.42
CA THR A 20 -8.71 1.04 -12.35
C THR A 20 -8.81 2.47 -12.91
N ASP A 21 -9.39 2.68 -14.09
CA ASP A 21 -9.49 4.01 -14.69
C ASP A 21 -10.38 4.96 -13.88
N ALA A 22 -11.48 4.44 -13.32
CA ALA A 22 -12.37 5.21 -12.44
C ALA A 22 -11.67 5.54 -11.11
N ALA A 23 -10.91 4.61 -10.55
CA ALA A 23 -10.10 4.84 -9.36
C ALA A 23 -9.03 5.91 -9.56
N LEU A 24 -8.33 5.89 -10.70
CA LEU A 24 -7.35 6.92 -11.04
C LEU A 24 -7.99 8.29 -11.28
N ALA A 25 -9.14 8.34 -11.97
CA ALA A 25 -9.89 9.59 -12.13
C ALA A 25 -10.41 10.14 -10.79
N TYR A 26 -10.75 9.26 -9.86
CA TYR A 26 -11.15 9.63 -8.51
C TYR A 26 -9.97 10.18 -7.70
N LEU A 27 -8.80 9.55 -7.79
CA LEU A 27 -7.55 10.06 -7.22
C LEU A 27 -7.20 11.45 -7.78
N ASP A 28 -7.35 11.67 -9.09
CA ASP A 28 -7.12 12.98 -9.73
C ASP A 28 -8.09 14.05 -9.21
N SER A 29 -9.37 13.69 -9.05
CA SER A 29 -10.37 14.57 -8.47
C SER A 29 -10.08 14.91 -7.00
N TRP A 30 -9.63 13.92 -6.23
CA TRP A 30 -9.18 14.10 -4.85
C TRP A 30 -7.97 15.04 -4.77
N ARG A 31 -6.97 14.90 -5.65
CA ARG A 31 -5.82 15.80 -5.72
C ARG A 31 -6.26 17.25 -5.92
N CYS A 32 -7.16 17.49 -6.87
CA CYS A 32 -7.72 18.83 -7.12
C CYS A 32 -8.39 19.41 -5.87
N LYS A 33 -9.14 18.58 -5.12
CA LYS A 33 -9.77 18.98 -3.86
C LYS A 33 -8.73 19.35 -2.80
N VAL A 34 -7.71 18.52 -2.59
CA VAL A 34 -6.63 18.77 -1.63
C VAL A 34 -5.88 20.07 -1.95
N LEU A 35 -5.58 20.32 -3.22
CA LEU A 35 -4.90 21.55 -3.64
C LEU A 35 -5.77 22.80 -3.43
N ARG A 36 -7.08 22.68 -3.69
CA ARG A 36 -8.04 23.78 -3.49
C ARG A 36 -8.26 24.10 -2.01
N GLU A 37 -8.40 23.07 -1.18
CA GLU A 37 -8.75 23.20 0.24
C GLU A 37 -7.52 23.23 1.15
N ASN A 38 -6.34 22.97 0.60
CA ASN A 38 -5.06 22.91 1.30
C ASN A 38 -5.06 21.91 2.47
N THR A 39 -5.66 20.73 2.26
CA THR A 39 -5.83 19.69 3.27
C THR A 39 -4.50 19.02 3.66
N VAL A 40 -4.22 18.96 4.96
CA VAL A 40 -2.95 18.45 5.52
C VAL A 40 -3.07 17.07 6.17
N ALA A 41 -4.10 16.30 5.81
CA ALA A 41 -4.30 14.96 6.38
C ALA A 41 -3.11 14.04 6.04
N PRO A 42 -2.70 13.15 6.95
CA PRO A 42 -1.73 12.10 6.65
C PRO A 42 -2.14 11.27 5.44
N ILE A 43 -1.22 10.97 4.53
CA ILE A 43 -1.52 10.19 3.32
C ILE A 43 -2.02 8.78 3.67
N LEU A 44 -1.55 8.19 4.77
CA LEU A 44 -2.05 6.90 5.23
C LEU A 44 -3.55 6.98 5.58
N ASP A 45 -3.97 7.99 6.34
CA ASP A 45 -5.37 8.14 6.73
C ASP A 45 -6.28 8.31 5.51
N VAL A 46 -5.84 9.12 4.54
CA VAL A 46 -6.55 9.30 3.27
C VAL A 46 -6.74 7.99 2.51
N LEU A 47 -5.71 7.14 2.45
CA LEU A 47 -5.82 5.84 1.78
C LEU A 47 -6.76 4.87 2.50
N LEU A 48 -6.99 5.07 3.81
CA LEU A 48 -7.85 4.23 4.63
C LEU A 48 -9.28 4.76 4.77
N GLU A 49 -9.57 5.95 4.23
CA GLU A 49 -10.93 6.47 4.15
C GLU A 49 -11.82 5.52 3.34
N PRO A 50 -12.96 5.03 3.88
CA PRO A 50 -13.80 4.06 3.19
C PRO A 50 -14.32 4.53 1.82
N ASP A 51 -14.58 5.82 1.70
CA ASP A 51 -15.00 6.53 0.49
C ASP A 51 -13.86 7.35 -0.13
N GLY A 52 -12.61 7.10 0.28
CA GLY A 52 -11.43 7.80 -0.18
C GLY A 52 -10.84 7.27 -1.48
N PRO A 53 -9.76 7.91 -1.97
CA PRO A 53 -9.09 7.51 -3.20
C PRO A 53 -8.34 6.16 -3.09
N GLY A 54 -8.19 5.63 -1.87
CA GLY A 54 -7.63 4.31 -1.59
C GLY A 54 -8.70 3.23 -1.38
N ALA A 55 -9.92 3.40 -1.89
CA ALA A 55 -10.98 2.40 -1.73
C ALA A 55 -10.51 0.98 -2.10
N GLY A 56 -10.73 0.02 -1.19
CA GLY A 56 -10.25 -1.36 -1.32
C GLY A 56 -8.82 -1.61 -0.82
N ILE A 57 -8.06 -0.55 -0.48
CA ILE A 57 -6.71 -0.66 0.09
C ILE A 57 -6.80 -0.69 1.62
N GLY A 58 -6.68 -1.88 2.20
CA GLY A 58 -6.63 -2.05 3.65
C GLY A 58 -5.33 -1.55 4.30
N GLN A 59 -5.32 -1.46 5.63
CA GLN A 59 -4.20 -0.89 6.42
C GLN A 59 -2.82 -1.47 6.06
N HIS A 60 -2.71 -2.79 5.94
CA HIS A 60 -1.44 -3.43 5.61
C HIS A 60 -1.00 -3.14 4.16
N LEU A 61 -1.94 -3.08 3.22
CA LEU A 61 -1.68 -2.75 1.82
C LEU A 61 -1.26 -1.30 1.67
N ALA A 62 -1.94 -0.36 2.34
CA ALA A 62 -1.60 1.05 2.32
C ALA A 62 -0.17 1.28 2.81
N ASN A 63 0.22 0.65 3.92
CA ASN A 63 1.59 0.74 4.42
C ASN A 63 2.62 0.15 3.44
N ASN A 64 2.33 -0.99 2.82
CA ASN A 64 3.23 -1.58 1.82
C ASN A 64 3.32 -0.73 0.55
N LEU A 65 2.20 -0.14 0.10
CA LEU A 65 2.14 0.75 -1.05
C LEU A 65 2.99 2.00 -0.80
N LEU A 66 2.82 2.66 0.35
CA LEU A 66 3.61 3.83 0.72
C LEU A 66 5.08 3.49 0.88
N PHE A 67 5.40 2.30 1.38
CA PHE A 67 6.77 1.80 1.44
C PHE A 67 7.38 1.62 0.03
N GLU A 68 6.64 1.08 -0.94
CA GLU A 68 7.10 0.97 -2.33
C GLU A 68 7.15 2.33 -3.04
N ALA A 69 6.33 3.30 -2.62
CA ALA A 69 6.34 4.66 -3.11
C ALA A 69 7.45 5.53 -2.50
N ALA A 70 8.20 5.02 -1.52
CA ALA A 70 9.13 5.81 -0.71
C ALA A 70 8.45 7.06 -0.09
N LEU A 71 7.23 6.88 0.42
CA LEU A 71 6.44 7.92 1.09
C LEU A 71 6.28 7.58 2.57
N HIS A 72 6.51 8.58 3.43
CA HIS A 72 6.24 8.43 4.85
C HIS A 72 4.71 8.40 5.10
N PRO A 73 4.19 7.49 5.95
CA PRO A 73 2.74 7.43 6.26
C PRO A 73 2.13 8.74 6.75
N ASP A 74 2.89 9.49 7.54
CA ASP A 74 2.48 10.79 8.08
C ASP A 74 2.74 11.97 7.13
N MET A 75 3.19 11.73 5.90
CA MET A 75 3.37 12.80 4.92
C MET A 75 2.02 13.52 4.70
N PRO A 76 1.95 14.85 4.87
CA PRO A 76 0.72 15.59 4.59
C PRO A 76 0.32 15.45 3.12
N SER A 77 -0.94 15.13 2.85
CA SER A 77 -1.48 14.95 1.50
C SER A 77 -1.19 16.13 0.58
N VAL A 78 -1.24 17.37 1.10
CA VAL A 78 -0.94 18.56 0.30
C VAL A 78 0.51 18.60 -0.20
N CYS A 79 1.47 18.05 0.55
CA CYS A 79 2.87 18.02 0.11
C CYS A 79 3.02 17.09 -1.10
N LEU A 80 2.42 15.89 -1.02
CA LEU A 80 2.32 14.96 -2.15
C LEU A 80 1.61 15.60 -3.34
N CYS A 81 0.45 16.21 -3.12
CA CYS A 81 -0.36 16.75 -4.21
C CYS A 81 0.26 17.98 -4.89
N ARG A 82 1.14 18.74 -4.21
CA ARG A 82 1.83 19.90 -4.79
C ARG A 82 3.01 19.52 -5.69
N ASP A 83 3.61 18.37 -5.43
CA ASP A 83 4.69 17.84 -6.26
C ASP A 83 4.09 16.99 -7.40
N ASP A 84 4.11 17.54 -8.61
CA ASP A 84 3.59 16.87 -9.81
C ASP A 84 4.32 15.55 -10.11
N ALA A 85 5.63 15.49 -9.87
CA ALA A 85 6.43 14.31 -10.15
C ALA A 85 6.08 13.20 -9.16
N LEU A 86 6.10 13.52 -7.86
CA LEU A 86 5.80 12.58 -6.79
C LEU A 86 4.36 12.05 -6.88
N TYR A 87 3.39 12.92 -7.19
CA TYR A 87 2.02 12.49 -7.42
C TYR A 87 1.89 11.58 -8.64
N SER A 88 2.54 11.93 -9.76
CA SER A 88 2.52 11.13 -10.99
C SER A 88 3.09 9.72 -10.75
N GLU A 89 4.18 9.62 -9.98
CA GLU A 89 4.77 8.34 -9.59
C GLU A 89 3.81 7.50 -8.75
N LEU A 90 3.18 8.08 -7.71
CA LEU A 90 2.19 7.37 -6.90
C LEU A 90 1.00 6.90 -7.75
N ARG A 91 0.47 7.79 -8.60
CA ARG A 91 -0.65 7.49 -9.51
C ARG A 91 -0.33 6.33 -10.43
N ALA A 92 0.90 6.25 -10.95
CA ALA A 92 1.37 5.15 -11.78
C ALA A 92 1.66 3.86 -10.98
N LEU A 93 2.07 3.99 -9.71
CA LEU A 93 2.41 2.87 -8.85
C LEU A 93 1.18 2.10 -8.37
N ILE A 94 0.09 2.78 -7.99
CA ILE A 94 -1.14 2.15 -7.47
C ILE A 94 -1.61 0.97 -8.33
N PRO A 95 -1.87 1.11 -9.64
CA PRO A 95 -2.35 0.00 -10.46
C PRO A 95 -1.31 -1.12 -10.59
N ARG A 96 -0.02 -0.78 -10.68
CA ARG A 96 1.08 -1.76 -10.74
C ARG A 96 1.20 -2.57 -9.45
N PHE A 97 1.00 -1.91 -8.32
CA PHE A 97 0.99 -2.53 -7.00
C PHE A 97 -0.22 -3.47 -6.86
N MET A 98 -1.41 -2.97 -7.22
CA MET A 98 -2.65 -3.73 -7.09
C MET A 98 -2.74 -4.93 -8.06
N ALA A 99 -2.15 -4.82 -9.25
CA ALA A 99 -2.10 -5.92 -10.23
C ALA A 99 -1.42 -7.19 -9.69
N LYS A 100 -0.53 -7.07 -8.69
CA LYS A 100 0.11 -8.23 -8.05
C LYS A 100 -0.91 -9.17 -7.42
N PHE A 101 -2.03 -8.66 -6.92
CA PHE A 101 -3.04 -9.45 -6.22
C PHE A 101 -3.97 -10.23 -7.14
N VAL A 102 -3.86 -10.01 -8.46
CA VAL A 102 -4.56 -10.81 -9.48
C VAL A 102 -3.61 -11.68 -10.31
N ASP A 103 -2.30 -11.61 -10.03
CA ASP A 103 -1.30 -12.42 -10.72
C ASP A 103 -1.41 -13.90 -10.30
N PRO A 104 -1.56 -14.85 -11.25
CA PRO A 104 -1.54 -16.28 -10.94
C PRO A 104 -0.31 -16.73 -10.15
N VAL A 105 0.85 -16.10 -10.35
CA VAL A 105 2.09 -16.42 -9.61
C VAL A 105 1.94 -16.05 -8.13
N TYR A 106 1.33 -14.89 -7.86
CA TYR A 106 1.02 -14.45 -6.50
C TYR A 106 0.08 -15.44 -5.82
N PHE A 107 -0.99 -15.85 -6.50
CA PHE A 107 -1.91 -16.84 -5.97
C PHE A 107 -1.22 -18.16 -5.67
N GLN A 108 -0.42 -18.71 -6.59
CA GLN A 108 0.30 -19.97 -6.34
C GLN A 108 1.28 -19.88 -5.15
N GLY A 109 1.89 -18.71 -4.92
CA GLY A 109 2.78 -18.48 -3.78
C GLY A 109 2.04 -18.44 -2.42
N CYS A 110 0.80 -17.94 -2.43
CA CYS A 110 -0.04 -17.83 -1.23
C CYS A 110 -0.92 -19.07 -1.00
N ASP A 111 -1.35 -19.71 -2.08
CA ASP A 111 -2.23 -20.88 -2.12
C ASP A 111 -1.37 -22.15 -2.04
N SER A 112 -0.68 -22.27 -0.90
CA SER A 112 0.23 -23.39 -0.67
C SER A 112 -0.50 -24.72 -0.42
N ILE A 113 0.22 -25.82 -0.61
CA ILE A 113 -0.23 -27.17 -0.24
C ILE A 113 -0.71 -27.17 1.22
N PRO A 114 -1.94 -27.64 1.52
CA PRO A 114 -2.44 -27.68 2.88
C PRO A 114 -1.47 -28.40 3.81
N ASN A 115 -1.13 -27.77 4.93
CA ASN A 115 -0.31 -28.39 5.98
C ASN A 115 -0.85 -29.75 6.43
N THR A 116 -2.18 -29.89 6.42
CA THR A 116 -2.87 -31.10 6.85
C THR A 116 -4.11 -31.34 6.00
N LYS A 117 -4.69 -32.54 6.09
CA LYS A 117 -5.97 -32.88 5.46
C LYS A 117 -7.19 -32.22 6.13
N ASN A 118 -7.03 -31.61 7.31
CA ASN A 118 -8.12 -30.92 8.00
C ASN A 118 -8.31 -29.52 7.39
N PRO A 119 -9.46 -29.22 6.75
CA PRO A 119 -9.69 -27.92 6.12
C PRO A 119 -9.79 -26.76 7.12
N PHE A 120 -9.99 -27.04 8.41
CA PHE A 120 -10.02 -26.04 9.47
C PHE A 120 -8.66 -25.82 10.14
N SER A 121 -7.63 -26.57 9.72
CA SER A 121 -6.28 -26.36 10.25
C SER A 121 -5.67 -25.10 9.64
N PHE A 122 -5.02 -24.30 10.49
CA PHE A 122 -4.30 -23.12 10.02
C PHE A 122 -3.14 -23.51 9.11
N ASN A 123 -3.07 -22.90 7.93
CA ASN A 123 -1.98 -23.10 6.98
C ASN A 123 -0.80 -22.16 7.29
N SER A 124 0.02 -22.54 8.26
CA SER A 124 1.24 -21.82 8.64
C SER A 124 2.27 -21.69 7.52
N LEU A 125 2.31 -22.61 6.55
CA LEU A 125 3.23 -22.50 5.42
C LEU A 125 2.79 -21.37 4.48
N ALA A 126 1.50 -21.31 4.13
CA ALA A 126 0.91 -20.20 3.38
C ALA A 126 1.16 -18.88 4.07
N ASP A 127 0.87 -18.79 5.38
CA ASP A 127 1.04 -17.58 6.18
C ASP A 127 2.49 -17.11 6.21
N ASN A 128 3.44 -18.02 6.47
CA ASN A 128 4.87 -17.69 6.46
C ASN A 128 5.34 -17.21 5.10
N ASN A 129 4.92 -17.86 4.01
CA ASN A 129 5.28 -17.46 2.65
C ASN A 129 4.71 -16.08 2.32
N PHE A 130 3.44 -15.84 2.66
CA PHE A 130 2.78 -14.57 2.46
C PHE A 130 3.47 -13.45 3.23
N CYS A 131 3.67 -13.64 4.53
CA CYS A 131 4.34 -12.68 5.41
C CYS A 131 5.80 -12.43 5.01
N ALA A 132 6.54 -13.47 4.59
CA ALA A 132 7.92 -13.33 4.16
C ALA A 132 8.04 -12.53 2.85
N THR A 133 7.14 -12.79 1.89
CA THR A 133 7.27 -12.33 0.50
C THR A 133 6.54 -11.01 0.23
N TYR A 134 5.31 -10.85 0.74
CA TYR A 134 4.41 -9.78 0.32
C TYR A 134 4.17 -8.73 1.40
N VAL A 135 4.45 -9.03 2.67
CA VAL A 135 4.38 -8.06 3.76
C VAL A 135 5.71 -7.32 3.88
N ARG A 136 5.74 -6.00 3.77
CA ARG A 136 6.99 -5.20 3.85
C ARG A 136 7.17 -4.51 5.19
N VAL A 137 6.10 -3.92 5.71
CA VAL A 137 6.19 -3.01 6.87
C VAL A 137 5.63 -3.64 8.16
N TYR A 138 4.53 -4.38 8.07
CA TYR A 138 3.82 -4.87 9.26
C TYR A 138 4.69 -5.80 10.10
N ARG A 139 5.02 -5.35 11.33
CA ARG A 139 5.83 -6.07 12.34
C ARG A 139 7.20 -6.55 11.84
N LYS A 140 7.80 -5.85 10.87
CA LYS A 140 9.15 -6.18 10.38
C LYS A 140 10.19 -5.23 10.96
N ASN A 141 11.28 -5.80 11.47
CA ASN A 141 12.50 -5.06 11.85
C ASN A 141 13.56 -5.07 10.74
N LYS A 142 13.40 -5.95 9.74
CA LYS A 142 14.30 -6.11 8.59
C LYS A 142 13.46 -6.47 7.38
N VAL A 143 13.76 -5.84 6.25
CA VAL A 143 13.11 -6.13 4.97
C VAL A 143 14.15 -6.12 3.85
N ARG A 144 14.01 -7.03 2.89
CA ARG A 144 14.85 -7.04 1.69
C ARG A 144 14.22 -6.14 0.64
N VAL A 145 14.96 -5.14 0.16
CA VAL A 145 14.52 -4.22 -0.90
C VAL A 145 15.32 -4.46 -2.18
N SER A 146 14.76 -4.11 -3.34
CA SER A 146 15.53 -4.07 -4.58
C SER A 146 16.53 -2.92 -4.54
N ALA A 147 17.58 -2.99 -5.37
CA ALA A 147 18.53 -1.90 -5.52
C ALA A 147 17.84 -0.60 -5.96
N ASP A 148 16.86 -0.69 -6.86
CA ASP A 148 16.10 0.47 -7.34
C ASP A 148 15.32 1.15 -6.21
N LEU A 149 14.63 0.37 -5.36
CA LEU A 149 13.91 0.92 -4.23
C LEU A 149 14.88 1.53 -3.21
N TYR A 150 16.00 0.87 -2.92
CA TYR A 150 17.03 1.43 -2.05
C TYR A 150 17.56 2.78 -2.55
N ASN A 151 17.89 2.85 -3.84
CA ASN A 151 18.40 4.06 -4.48
C ASN A 151 17.34 5.19 -4.47
N LEU A 152 16.06 4.85 -4.62
CA LEU A 152 14.96 5.80 -4.50
C LEU A 152 14.87 6.38 -3.07
N TYR A 153 14.98 5.55 -2.04
CA TYR A 153 15.04 6.04 -0.66
C TYR A 153 16.26 6.93 -0.42
N GLN A 154 17.41 6.58 -1.02
CA GLN A 154 18.62 7.38 -0.93
C GLN A 154 18.47 8.74 -1.62
N SER A 155 17.91 8.78 -2.83
CA SER A 155 17.71 10.03 -3.59
C SER A 155 16.71 10.96 -2.91
N HIS A 156 15.73 10.41 -2.19
CA HIS A 156 14.77 11.18 -1.40
C HIS A 156 15.31 11.60 -0.03
N GLY A 157 16.53 11.21 0.34
CA GLY A 157 17.10 11.51 1.66
C GLY A 157 16.37 10.84 2.82
N LEU A 158 15.70 9.71 2.56
CA LEU A 158 14.94 8.94 3.55
C LEU A 158 15.78 7.91 4.30
N LEU A 159 17.05 7.75 3.90
CA LEU A 159 18.03 6.94 4.60
C LEU A 159 18.81 7.81 5.57
N ASP A 160 19.15 7.26 6.73
CA ASP A 160 20.04 7.92 7.67
C ASP A 160 21.42 8.14 7.01
N PRO A 161 21.85 9.39 6.78
CA PRO A 161 23.11 9.68 6.12
C PRO A 161 24.33 9.27 6.96
N SER A 162 24.15 9.06 8.27
CA SER A 162 25.19 8.56 9.17
C SER A 162 25.29 7.03 9.20
N HIS A 163 24.33 6.33 8.58
CA HIS A 163 24.35 4.88 8.51
C HIS A 163 25.42 4.37 7.54
N VAL A 164 26.34 3.56 8.06
CA VAL A 164 27.31 2.83 7.24
C VAL A 164 26.75 1.44 6.94
N VAL A 165 26.65 1.09 5.65
CA VAL A 165 26.16 -0.22 5.21
C VAL A 165 27.01 -1.33 5.83
N GLY A 166 26.39 -2.19 6.65
CA GLY A 166 27.05 -3.30 7.34
C GLY A 166 27.35 -3.04 8.82
N GLU A 167 27.22 -1.80 9.30
CA GLU A 167 27.30 -1.48 10.72
C GLU A 167 25.94 -1.59 11.41
N TRP A 168 25.91 -2.23 12.57
CA TRP A 168 24.71 -2.33 13.39
C TRP A 168 24.53 -1.06 14.22
N HIS A 169 23.42 -0.35 14.02
CA HIS A 169 22.99 0.69 14.96
C HIS A 169 21.80 0.18 15.76
N SER A 170 21.89 0.30 17.07
CA SER A 170 20.74 0.10 17.96
C SER A 170 19.78 1.27 17.76
N LEU A 171 18.67 1.05 17.08
CA LEU A 171 17.55 1.99 17.09
C LEU A 171 16.90 1.91 18.48
N TYR A 172 17.47 2.65 19.43
CA TYR A 172 16.79 2.93 20.70
C TYR A 172 15.78 4.05 20.45
N ILE A 173 14.50 3.70 20.47
CA ILE A 173 13.39 4.62 20.77
C ILE A 173 12.77 4.12 22.07
#